data_AF-A0A4Q5QZ70-F1
#
_entry.id   AF-A0A4Q5QZ70-F1
#
_cell.length_a   1.000
_cell.length_b   1.000
_cell.length_c   1.000
_cell.angle_alpha   90.00
_cell.angle_beta   90.00
_cell.angle_gamma   90.00
#
_symmetry.space_group_name_H-M   'P 1'
#
loop_
_entity.id
_entity.type
_entity.pdbx_description
1 polymer ?
#
loop_
_entity_poly.entity_id
_entity_poly.type
_entity_poly.pdbx_seq_one_letter_code
_entity_poly.pdbx_strand_id
1 'polypeptide(L)'
;MTAFLTFRVKGMRPELWDAETGSITHLTAYQTVTDGIEIPLSFPGFGSVFIIFRSPLSIAGLMLGKEIVKNKTILLQTTQGVGIVNSGPLTGSKEGKKFSQQIELPQPIVLNGPWILRLPKNGYAPPRDTFLTLMPLNHASKDRLKYFSGTLAYHHDFSFAKTESGKDMRI
;
A
#
# COMPACT_ATOMS: atom_id res chain seq x y z
N MET A 1 -7.39 -9.82 0.22
CA MET A 1 -8.15 -10.47 1.33
C MET A 1 -7.50 -10.03 2.63
N THR A 2 -8.28 -9.76 3.69
CA THR A 2 -7.75 -9.39 5.02
C THR A 2 -8.01 -10.54 5.98
N ALA A 3 -6.99 -10.92 6.75
CA ALA A 3 -7.06 -11.96 7.76
C ALA A 3 -6.73 -11.37 9.14
N PHE A 4 -7.33 -11.94 10.19
CA PHE A 4 -7.04 -11.60 11.59
C PHE A 4 -6.11 -12.67 12.14
N LEU A 5 -4.88 -12.26 12.50
CA LEU A 5 -3.87 -13.18 13.01
C LEU A 5 -3.64 -12.93 14.50
N THR A 6 -3.72 -13.99 15.29
CA THR A 6 -3.51 -13.94 16.74
C THR A 6 -2.13 -14.47 17.11
N PHE A 7 -1.38 -13.65 17.83
CA PHE A 7 -0.06 -13.96 18.35
C PHE A 7 -0.13 -14.06 19.86
N ARG A 8 0.46 -15.12 20.45
CA ARG A 8 0.50 -15.34 21.90
C ARG A 8 1.57 -14.50 22.59
N VAL A 9 1.56 -13.19 22.34
CA VAL A 9 2.50 -12.20 22.90
C VAL A 9 1.68 -11.14 23.64
N LYS A 10 2.12 -10.79 24.85
CA LYS A 10 1.45 -9.81 25.73
C LYS A 10 2.37 -8.65 26.02
N GLY A 11 1.82 -7.45 26.18
CA GLY A 11 2.58 -6.28 26.64
C GLY A 11 3.61 -5.72 25.65
N MET A 12 3.66 -6.23 24.41
CA MET A 12 4.61 -5.78 23.38
C MET A 12 3.89 -5.13 22.19
N ARG A 13 4.54 -4.13 21.59
CA ARG A 13 4.10 -3.48 20.36
C ARG A 13 4.55 -4.29 19.14
N PRO A 14 3.64 -4.67 18.23
CA PRO A 14 4.02 -5.34 17.00
C PRO A 14 4.62 -4.36 15.99
N GLU A 15 5.51 -4.88 15.14
CA GLU A 15 6.09 -4.18 14.00
C GLU A 15 5.94 -5.03 12.75
N LEU A 16 5.52 -4.43 11.64
CA LEU A 16 5.46 -5.06 10.32
C LEU A 16 6.74 -4.75 9.57
N TRP A 17 7.46 -5.80 9.17
CA TRP A 17 8.67 -5.69 8.38
C TRP A 17 8.40 -6.29 7.00
N ASP A 18 8.56 -5.44 5.97
CA ASP A 18 8.45 -5.79 4.57
C ASP A 18 9.84 -6.17 4.04
N ALA A 19 10.02 -7.45 3.70
CA ALA A 19 11.32 -7.98 3.30
C ALA A 19 11.73 -7.60 1.88
N GLU A 20 10.78 -7.23 1.02
CA GLU A 20 11.03 -6.80 -0.36
C GLU A 20 11.60 -5.39 -0.39
N THR A 21 11.06 -4.50 0.45
CA THR A 21 11.45 -3.09 0.49
C THR A 21 12.43 -2.75 1.62
N GLY A 22 12.57 -3.64 2.62
CA GLY A 22 13.29 -3.36 3.87
C GLY A 22 12.54 -2.40 4.80
N SER A 23 11.29 -2.05 4.50
CA SER A 23 10.50 -1.10 5.29
C SER A 23 10.10 -1.70 6.63
N ILE A 24 10.29 -0.93 7.70
CA ILE A 24 9.86 -1.28 9.05
C ILE A 24 8.76 -0.32 9.48
N THR A 25 7.61 -0.87 9.88
CA THR A 25 6.46 -0.08 10.29
C THR A 25 5.95 -0.52 11.65
N HIS A 26 5.96 0.40 12.63
CA HIS A 26 5.38 0.12 13.94
C HIS A 26 3.85 0.05 13.86
N LEU A 27 3.29 -1.11 14.17
CA LEU A 27 1.84 -1.29 14.13
C LEU A 27 1.16 -0.48 15.23
N THR A 28 0.06 0.16 14.85
CA THR A 28 -0.90 0.83 15.76
C THR A 28 -2.30 0.25 15.61
N ALA A 29 -2.56 -0.49 14.52
CA ALA A 29 -3.79 -1.22 14.31
C ALA A 29 -3.67 -2.66 14.84
N TYR A 30 -3.96 -2.85 16.13
CA TYR A 30 -4.04 -4.16 16.76
C TYR A 30 -4.95 -4.11 17.98
N GLN A 31 -5.39 -5.27 18.46
CA GLN A 31 -6.13 -5.41 19.70
C GLN A 31 -5.45 -6.38 20.66
N THR A 32 -5.40 -6.04 21.95
CA THR A 32 -5.02 -7.02 22.98
C THR A 32 -6.23 -7.90 23.29
N VAL A 33 -6.02 -9.22 23.23
CA VAL A 33 -7.00 -10.25 23.57
C VAL A 33 -6.49 -11.07 24.76
N THR A 34 -7.35 -11.88 25.37
CA THR A 34 -6.99 -12.70 26.55
C THR A 34 -5.73 -13.53 26.32
N ASP A 35 -5.59 -14.08 25.12
CA ASP A 35 -4.49 -14.99 24.74
C ASP A 35 -3.28 -14.28 24.11
N GLY A 36 -3.30 -12.95 23.99
CA GLY A 36 -2.19 -12.19 23.42
C GLY A 36 -2.65 -10.96 22.63
N ILE A 37 -2.28 -10.90 21.36
CA ILE A 37 -2.52 -9.75 20.48
C ILE A 37 -3.03 -10.23 19.13
N GLU A 38 -4.06 -9.58 18.61
CA GLU A 38 -4.64 -9.87 17.31
C GLU A 38 -4.42 -8.69 16.35
N ILE A 39 -3.96 -9.00 15.14
CA ILE A 39 -3.54 -8.02 14.13
C ILE A 39 -4.29 -8.28 12.82
N PRO A 40 -5.01 -7.29 12.27
CA PRO A 40 -5.52 -7.36 10.91
C PRO A 40 -4.37 -7.21 9.90
N LEU A 41 -4.18 -8.19 9.01
CA LEU A 41 -3.20 -8.12 7.94
C LEU A 41 -3.85 -8.41 6.59
N SER A 42 -3.46 -7.66 5.57
CA SER A 42 -3.78 -7.95 4.18
C SER A 42 -2.50 -8.28 3.42
N PHE A 43 -2.55 -9.37 2.67
CA PHE A 43 -1.43 -9.84 1.87
C PHE A 43 -1.78 -9.70 0.38
N PRO A 44 -0.85 -9.20 -0.46
CA PRO A 44 -0.94 -9.41 -1.89
C PRO A 44 -0.77 -10.92 -2.20
N GLY A 45 -1.19 -11.35 -3.39
CA GLY A 45 -1.00 -12.75 -3.81
C GLY A 45 0.48 -13.12 -3.74
N PHE A 46 0.79 -14.27 -3.11
CA PHE A 46 2.16 -14.75 -2.87
C PHE A 46 3.07 -13.81 -2.04
N GLY A 47 2.51 -12.80 -1.37
CA GLY A 47 3.27 -11.92 -0.47
C GLY A 47 3.58 -12.57 0.89
N SER A 48 4.64 -12.10 1.55
CA SER A 48 4.97 -12.46 2.93
C SER A 48 5.49 -11.23 3.70
N VAL A 49 5.28 -11.21 5.02
CA VAL A 49 5.80 -10.17 5.93
C VAL A 49 6.27 -10.80 7.23
N PHE A 50 7.12 -10.11 7.98
CA PHE A 50 7.46 -10.48 9.35
C PHE A 50 6.73 -9.59 10.35
N ILE A 51 6.22 -10.21 11.42
CA ILE A 51 5.67 -9.49 12.58
C ILE A 51 6.65 -9.65 13.75
N ILE A 52 7.27 -8.54 14.15
CA ILE A 52 8.33 -8.51 15.16
C ILE A 52 7.81 -7.83 16.43
N PHE A 53 8.07 -8.44 17.59
CA PHE A 53 7.72 -7.90 18.91
C PHE A 53 9.01 -7.60 19.68
N ARG A 54 9.49 -6.36 19.64
CA ARG A 54 10.77 -5.97 20.28
C ARG A 54 10.68 -4.80 21.25
N SER A 55 9.57 -4.06 21.25
CA SER A 55 9.36 -2.90 22.13
C SER A 55 8.15 -3.12 23.02
N PRO A 56 8.20 -2.74 24.31
CA PRO A 56 7.01 -2.81 25.17
C PRO A 56 5.92 -1.85 24.68
N LEU A 57 4.67 -2.12 25.03
CA LEU A 57 3.55 -1.21 24.79
C LEU A 57 3.77 0.09 25.55
N SER A 58 3.99 1.18 24.82
CA SER A 58 3.86 2.54 25.35
C SER A 58 2.37 2.88 25.44
N ILE A 59 1.93 3.40 26.58
CA ILE A 59 0.53 3.80 26.86
C ILE A 59 0.02 4.86 25.85
N ALA A 60 0.92 5.49 25.09
CA ALA A 60 0.58 6.47 24.05
C ALA A 60 0.12 5.86 22.70
N GLY A 61 0.13 4.53 22.56
CA GLY A 61 -0.35 3.84 21.35
C GLY A 61 -1.88 3.86 21.24
N LEU A 62 -2.42 4.31 20.10
CA LEU A 62 -3.84 4.16 19.77
C LEU A 62 -4.22 2.67 19.85
N MET A 63 -5.04 2.30 20.84
CA MET A 63 -5.63 0.97 20.94
C MET A 63 -6.93 1.00 20.13
N LEU A 64 -6.91 0.49 18.91
CA LEU A 64 -8.10 0.41 18.08
C LEU A 64 -9.08 -0.59 18.72
N GLY A 65 -10.15 -0.08 19.33
CA GLY A 65 -11.18 -0.91 19.95
C GLY A 65 -11.91 -1.78 18.94
N LYS A 66 -12.56 -2.85 19.44
CA LYS A 66 -13.35 -3.89 18.74
C LYS A 66 -14.30 -3.44 17.61
N GLU A 67 -14.54 -2.14 17.41
CA GLU A 67 -15.48 -1.58 16.43
C GLU A 67 -14.88 -1.28 15.04
N ILE A 68 -13.56 -1.08 14.91
CA ILE A 68 -12.95 -0.68 13.62
C ILE A 68 -12.92 -1.83 12.60
N VAL A 69 -12.93 -3.06 13.11
CA VAL A 69 -12.75 -4.28 12.33
C VAL A 69 -14.04 -4.79 11.68
N LYS A 70 -15.22 -4.37 12.17
CA LYS A 70 -16.51 -4.86 11.64
C LYS A 70 -16.89 -4.28 10.28
N ASN A 71 -16.43 -3.08 9.94
CA ASN A 71 -16.91 -2.35 8.76
C ASN A 71 -16.05 -2.49 7.49
N LYS A 72 -15.19 -3.51 7.39
CA LYS A 72 -14.28 -3.69 6.22
C LYS A 72 -13.41 -2.47 5.94
N THR A 73 -13.16 -1.60 6.92
CA THR A 73 -12.18 -0.53 6.78
C THR A 73 -10.80 -1.18 6.74
N ILE A 74 -10.19 -1.20 5.56
CA ILE A 74 -8.81 -1.64 5.43
C ILE A 74 -7.96 -0.50 5.99
N LEU A 75 -7.11 -0.84 6.96
CA LEU A 75 -6.06 0.03 7.46
C LEU A 75 -4.80 -0.37 6.69
N LEU A 76 -4.34 0.48 5.79
CA LEU A 76 -3.02 0.34 5.16
C LEU A 76 -2.02 0.92 6.13
N GLN A 77 -1.17 0.09 6.72
CA GLN A 77 -0.06 0.66 7.45
C GLN A 77 1.01 1.14 6.48
N THR A 78 1.32 2.43 6.55
CA THR A 78 2.39 3.08 5.81
C THR A 78 3.59 3.29 6.73
N THR A 79 4.77 3.51 6.16
CA THR A 79 6.00 3.82 6.90
C THR A 79 5.86 5.03 7.83
N GLN A 80 4.83 5.87 7.67
CA GLN A 80 4.54 7.03 8.51
C GLN A 80 3.31 6.89 9.42
N GLY A 81 2.56 5.78 9.36
CA GLY A 81 1.38 5.59 10.21
C GLY A 81 0.36 4.58 9.67
N VAL A 82 -0.90 4.78 10.03
CA VAL A 82 -2.02 4.00 9.48
C VAL A 82 -2.75 4.89 8.47
N GLY A 83 -2.63 4.56 7.19
CA GLY A 83 -3.49 5.00 6.12
C GLY A 83 -4.81 4.22 6.12
N ILE A 84 -5.86 4.85 5.60
CA ILE A 84 -7.18 4.24 5.47
C ILE A 84 -7.46 4.08 3.99
N VAL A 85 -7.83 2.87 3.56
CA VAL A 85 -8.01 2.53 2.12
C VAL A 85 -9.46 2.63 1.67
N ASN A 86 -10.40 2.72 2.61
CA ASN A 86 -11.82 2.78 2.31
C ASN A 86 -12.44 4.04 2.93
N SER A 87 -13.23 4.76 2.14
CA SER A 87 -14.07 5.86 2.65
C SER A 87 -15.10 5.30 3.63
N GLY A 88 -15.25 5.95 4.79
CA GLY A 88 -16.22 5.52 5.79
C GLY A 88 -15.95 6.10 7.17
N PRO A 89 -16.90 5.94 8.11
CA PRO A 89 -16.70 6.38 9.49
C PRO A 89 -15.62 5.54 10.16
N LEU A 90 -14.56 6.18 10.62
CA LEU A 90 -13.59 5.60 11.54
C LEU A 90 -14.00 5.88 12.97
N THR A 91 -14.25 4.84 13.75
CA THR A 91 -14.52 4.96 15.18
C THR A 91 -13.38 4.37 16.00
N GLY A 92 -12.51 5.19 16.59
CA GLY A 92 -11.38 4.72 17.40
C GLY A 92 -11.48 5.13 18.86
N SER A 93 -10.51 4.71 19.66
CA SER A 93 -10.33 5.19 21.03
C SER A 93 -8.86 5.52 21.27
N LYS A 94 -8.57 6.69 21.83
CA LYS A 94 -7.24 7.09 22.28
C LYS A 94 -7.34 7.46 23.75
N GLU A 95 -6.55 6.84 24.62
CA GLU A 95 -6.57 7.10 26.07
C GLU A 95 -7.99 6.99 26.68
N GLY A 96 -8.80 6.04 26.19
CA GLY A 96 -10.19 5.84 26.65
C GLY A 96 -11.22 6.80 26.06
N LYS A 97 -10.80 7.84 25.32
CA LYS A 97 -11.71 8.74 24.60
C LYS A 97 -12.02 8.20 23.22
N LYS A 98 -13.29 7.90 22.98
CA LYS A 98 -13.80 7.52 21.65
C LYS A 98 -13.72 8.73 20.71
N PHE A 99 -13.33 8.49 19.47
CA PHE A 99 -13.41 9.46 18.38
C PHE A 99 -14.11 8.84 17.17
N SER A 100 -14.84 9.66 16.42
CA SER A 100 -15.44 9.29 15.14
C SER A 100 -15.01 10.32 14.09
N GLN A 101 -14.43 9.88 12.97
CA GLN A 101 -14.05 10.75 11.87
C GLN A 101 -14.51 10.16 10.54
N GLN A 102 -15.18 10.98 9.73
CA GLN A 102 -15.50 10.65 8.34
C GLN A 102 -14.26 10.89 7.48
N ILE A 103 -13.81 9.86 6.76
CA ILE A 103 -12.71 9.98 5.82
C ILE A 103 -13.25 9.89 4.40
N GLU A 104 -12.94 10.91 3.62
CA GLU A 104 -13.17 10.97 2.18
C GLU A 104 -11.84 10.70 1.47
N LEU A 105 -11.84 9.77 0.52
CA LEU A 105 -10.67 9.48 -0.31
C LEU A 105 -10.75 10.30 -1.59
N PRO A 106 -9.62 10.86 -2.08
CA PRO A 106 -9.60 11.51 -3.38
C PRO A 106 -9.88 10.49 -4.48
N GLN A 107 -10.44 10.95 -5.61
CA GLN A 107 -10.66 10.08 -6.75
C GLN A 107 -9.32 9.63 -7.35
N PRO A 108 -9.16 8.35 -7.77
CA PRO A 108 -7.94 7.90 -8.43
C PRO A 108 -7.69 8.69 -9.72
N ILE A 109 -6.46 9.17 -9.91
CA ILE A 109 -6.03 9.75 -11.18
C ILE A 109 -5.68 8.61 -12.14
N VAL A 110 -6.47 8.46 -13.18
CA VAL A 110 -6.19 7.46 -14.22
C VAL A 110 -5.17 8.04 -15.21
N LEU A 111 -4.01 7.37 -15.35
CA LEU A 111 -2.96 7.75 -16.29
C LEU A 111 -3.33 7.34 -17.73
N ASN A 112 -4.21 8.11 -18.34
CA ASN A 112 -4.65 7.95 -19.71
C ASN A 112 -3.81 8.79 -20.66
N GLY A 113 -3.32 8.20 -21.74
CA GLY A 113 -2.67 8.93 -22.83
C GLY A 113 -1.48 8.18 -23.42
N PRO A 114 -0.77 8.81 -24.38
CA PRO A 114 0.32 8.15 -25.06
C PRO A 114 1.48 7.87 -24.10
N TRP A 115 2.04 6.67 -24.21
CA TRP A 115 3.23 6.21 -23.51
C TRP A 115 4.39 6.20 -24.48
N ILE A 116 5.50 6.81 -24.09
CA ILE A 116 6.75 6.75 -24.85
C ILE A 116 7.53 5.53 -24.35
N LEU A 117 7.79 4.58 -25.24
CA LEU A 117 8.62 3.41 -24.97
C LEU A 117 10.06 3.70 -25.39
N ARG A 118 11.00 3.60 -24.46
CA ARG A 118 12.43 3.70 -24.74
C ARG A 118 13.05 2.31 -24.73
N LEU A 119 13.55 1.90 -25.88
CA LEU A 119 14.22 0.62 -26.05
C LEU A 119 15.74 0.80 -25.87
N PRO A 120 16.46 -0.26 -25.44
CA PRO A 120 17.91 -0.22 -25.34
C PRO A 120 18.52 0.13 -26.70
N LYS A 121 19.67 0.82 -26.68
CA LYS A 121 20.38 1.22 -27.90
C LYS A 121 21.19 0.03 -28.42
N ASN A 122 20.52 -0.92 -29.05
CA ASN A 122 21.13 -2.09 -29.68
C ASN A 122 20.77 -2.14 -31.18
N GLY A 123 21.46 -1.32 -31.99
CA GLY A 123 21.36 -1.34 -33.46
C GLY A 123 21.04 0.01 -34.11
N TYR A 124 20.63 -0.02 -35.39
CA TYR A 124 20.40 1.13 -36.27
C TYR A 124 18.98 1.74 -36.21
N ALA A 125 18.09 1.18 -35.39
CA ALA A 125 16.70 1.65 -35.27
C ALA A 125 16.57 2.77 -34.22
N PRO A 126 15.66 3.75 -34.42
CA PRO A 126 15.44 4.79 -33.43
C PRO A 126 15.03 4.19 -32.08
N PRO A 127 15.56 4.72 -30.96
CA PRO A 127 15.40 4.10 -29.64
C PRO A 127 14.02 4.34 -29.00
N ARG A 128 13.04 4.84 -29.76
CA ARG A 128 11.74 5.27 -29.24
C ARG A 128 10.59 4.69 -30.07
N ASP A 129 9.54 4.27 -29.38
CA ASP A 129 8.23 3.94 -29.95
C ASP A 129 7.12 4.56 -29.07
N THR A 130 5.86 4.51 -29.51
CA THR A 130 4.72 5.10 -28.79
C THR A 130 3.55 4.13 -28.73
N PHE A 131 2.94 4.02 -27.56
CA PHE A 131 1.66 3.35 -27.34
C PHE A 131 0.59 4.38 -27.03
N LEU A 132 -0.51 4.40 -27.78
CA LEU A 132 -1.65 5.26 -27.46
C LEU A 132 -2.39 4.80 -26.19
N THR A 133 -2.33 3.49 -25.92
CA THR A 133 -2.90 2.83 -24.74
C THR A 133 -1.95 1.73 -24.27
N LEU A 134 -1.76 1.58 -22.96
CA LEU A 134 -0.97 0.47 -22.41
C LEU A 134 -1.60 -0.87 -22.78
N MET A 135 -0.79 -1.76 -23.34
CA MET A 135 -1.17 -3.13 -23.67
C MET A 135 0.03 -4.07 -23.48
N PRO A 136 -0.21 -5.38 -23.29
CA PRO A 136 0.85 -6.38 -23.31
C PRO A 136 1.65 -6.29 -24.61
N LEU A 137 2.98 -6.31 -24.52
CA LEU A 137 3.86 -6.13 -25.69
C LEU A 137 3.59 -7.16 -26.80
N ASN A 138 3.27 -8.40 -26.43
CA ASN A 138 2.94 -9.49 -27.36
C ASN A 138 1.63 -9.29 -28.15
N HIS A 139 0.83 -8.27 -27.83
CA HIS A 139 -0.36 -7.86 -28.59
C HIS A 139 -0.09 -6.63 -29.48
N ALA A 140 1.12 -6.06 -29.45
CA ALA A 140 1.47 -4.92 -30.28
C ALA A 140 1.43 -5.29 -31.78
N SER A 141 0.95 -4.35 -32.60
CA SER A 141 0.94 -4.50 -34.06
C SER A 141 2.33 -4.44 -34.69
N LYS A 142 3.30 -3.86 -33.99
CA LYS A 142 4.70 -3.72 -34.45
C LYS A 142 5.51 -4.94 -34.01
N ASP A 143 6.04 -5.71 -34.95
CA ASP A 143 6.83 -6.93 -34.66
C ASP A 143 7.99 -6.70 -33.69
N ARG A 144 8.66 -5.54 -33.79
CA ARG A 144 9.75 -5.15 -32.88
C ARG A 144 9.31 -5.14 -31.41
N LEU A 145 8.06 -4.78 -31.13
CA LEU A 145 7.49 -4.77 -29.78
C LEU A 145 6.88 -6.13 -29.44
N LYS A 146 6.19 -6.76 -30.39
CA LYS A 146 5.55 -8.07 -30.24
C LYS A 146 6.50 -9.16 -29.79
N TYR A 147 7.72 -9.16 -30.35
CA TYR A 147 8.76 -10.15 -30.06
C TYR A 147 9.91 -9.57 -29.22
N PHE A 148 9.70 -8.41 -28.58
CA PHE A 148 10.74 -7.80 -27.74
C PHE A 148 10.99 -8.65 -26.49
N SER A 149 12.27 -8.96 -26.26
CA SER A 149 12.76 -9.57 -25.02
C SER A 149 13.87 -8.70 -24.45
N GLY A 150 13.71 -8.29 -23.19
CA GLY A 150 14.66 -7.44 -22.49
C GLY A 150 13.97 -6.38 -21.65
N THR A 151 14.72 -5.36 -21.26
CA THR A 151 14.22 -4.23 -20.47
C THR A 151 13.93 -3.05 -21.38
N LEU A 152 12.75 -2.45 -21.24
CA LEU A 152 12.41 -1.16 -21.86
C LEU A 152 11.89 -0.21 -20.77
N ALA A 153 11.95 1.09 -21.02
CA ALA A 153 11.42 2.10 -20.11
C ALA A 153 10.14 2.72 -20.66
N TYR A 154 9.10 2.77 -19.82
CA TYR A 154 7.84 3.48 -20.07
C TYR A 154 7.95 4.92 -19.55
N HIS A 155 7.43 5.88 -20.31
CA HIS A 155 7.42 7.28 -19.92
C HIS A 155 6.08 7.94 -20.27
N HIS A 156 5.52 8.68 -19.32
CA HIS A 156 4.26 9.40 -19.44
C HIS A 156 4.28 10.60 -18.50
N ASP A 157 3.83 11.76 -19.00
CA ASP A 157 3.73 12.98 -18.22
C ASP A 157 2.30 13.13 -17.69
N PHE A 158 2.16 13.43 -16.40
CA PHE A 158 0.87 13.67 -15.77
C PHE A 158 0.94 14.87 -14.82
N SER A 159 -0.21 15.49 -14.57
CA SER A 159 -0.35 16.63 -13.65
C SER A 159 -1.23 16.25 -12.48
N PHE A 160 -0.88 16.70 -11.27
CA PHE A 160 -1.66 16.49 -10.06
C PHE A 160 -1.72 17.77 -9.22
N ALA A 161 -2.81 17.96 -8.49
CA ALA A 161 -2.96 19.11 -7.60
C ALA A 161 -2.14 18.90 -6.32
N LYS A 162 -1.28 19.86 -5.97
CA LYS A 162 -0.43 19.81 -4.76
C LYS A 162 -1.24 19.65 -3.47
N THR A 163 -2.50 20.07 -3.46
CA THR A 163 -3.43 19.99 -2.33
C THR A 163 -3.87 18.55 -2.00
N GLU A 164 -3.75 17.62 -2.95
CA GLU A 164 -4.09 16.19 -2.77
C GLU A 164 -2.88 15.35 -2.35
N SER A 165 -1.69 15.96 -2.28
CA SER A 165 -0.48 15.31 -1.82
C SER A 165 -0.49 15.19 -0.29
N GLY A 166 -1.02 14.07 0.20
CA GLY A 166 -0.53 13.53 1.47
C GLY A 166 0.98 13.32 1.41
N LYS A 167 1.66 13.27 2.58
CA LYS A 167 3.12 13.05 2.64
C LYS A 167 3.56 11.67 2.12
N ASP A 168 2.63 10.70 2.03
CA ASP A 168 2.82 9.39 1.41
C ASP A 168 2.04 9.32 0.10
N MET A 169 2.61 9.87 -0.98
CA MET A 169 2.10 9.69 -2.34
C MET A 169 2.70 8.41 -2.92
N ARG A 170 1.84 7.44 -3.28
CA ARG A 170 2.22 6.25 -4.06
C ARG A 170 1.64 6.41 -5.46
N ILE A 171 2.52 6.47 -6.46
CA ILE A 171 2.20 6.51 -7.90
C ILE A 171 2.17 5.08 -8.42
#